data_AF-A0A3C1G330-F1
#
_entry.id   AF-A0A3C1G330-F1
#
_cell.length_a   1.000
_cell.length_b   1.000
_cell.length_c   1.000
_cell.angle_alpha   90.00
_cell.angle_beta   90.00
_cell.angle_gamma   90.00
#
_symmetry.space_group_name_H-M   'P 1'
#
loop_
_entity.id
_entity.type
_entity.pdbx_description
1 polymer ?
#
loop_
_entity_poly.entity_id
_entity_poly.type
_entity_poly.pdbx_seq_one_letter_code
_entity_poly.pdbx_strand_id
1 'polypeptide(L)'
;MDESQFKTLRELEKDGKLSQRELSRRMGVSLGRVNSVVSSLVRKGYIKARRFKNSKNKIAHMYVLTPKGMSTKVTHAYGFLQKKLDEFERLKQEIEVLRRETDVEKQAGERIGMGKE
;
A
#
# COMPACT_ATOMS: atom_id res chain seq x y z
N MET A 1 11.86 2.82 5.79
CA MET A 1 10.68 3.44 5.13
C MET A 1 9.46 2.57 5.43
N ASP A 2 8.33 3.16 5.80
CA ASP A 2 7.08 2.39 6.01
C ASP A 2 6.31 2.16 4.69
N GLU A 3 5.30 1.30 4.71
CA GLU A 3 4.49 0.96 3.53
C GLU A 3 3.78 2.18 2.93
N SER A 4 3.27 3.08 3.77
CA SER A 4 2.57 4.29 3.30
C SER A 4 3.52 5.23 2.56
N GLN A 5 4.75 5.41 3.06
CA GLN A 5 5.82 6.16 2.41
C GLN A 5 6.23 5.54 1.08
N PHE A 6 6.41 4.21 1.05
CA PHE A 6 6.80 3.50 -0.17
C PHE A 6 5.72 3.60 -1.26
N LYS A 7 4.45 3.34 -0.91
CA LYS A 7 3.31 3.49 -1.84
C LYS A 7 3.18 4.92 -2.36
N THR A 8 3.35 5.92 -1.49
CA THR A 8 3.33 7.34 -1.90
C THR A 8 4.44 7.65 -2.90
N LEU A 9 5.67 7.17 -2.68
CA LEU A 9 6.76 7.36 -3.64
C LEU A 9 6.50 6.66 -4.98
N ARG A 10 5.85 5.50 -5.00
CA ARG A 10 5.44 4.85 -6.26
C ARG A 10 4.39 5.66 -7.01
N GLU A 11 3.38 6.18 -6.33
CA GLU A 11 2.34 6.97 -6.98
C GLU A 11 2.88 8.29 -7.51
N LEU A 12 3.74 8.98 -6.75
CA LEU A 12 4.35 10.24 -7.19
C LEU A 12 5.38 10.08 -8.31
N GLU A 13 6.01 8.91 -8.44
CA GLU A 13 6.85 8.60 -9.60
C GLU A 13 6.01 8.42 -10.87
N LYS A 14 4.85 7.76 -10.77
CA LYS A 14 3.94 7.59 -11.91
C LYS A 14 3.31 8.92 -12.33
N ASP A 15 2.87 9.72 -11.36
CA ASP A 15 2.27 11.02 -11.60
C ASP A 15 2.60 11.99 -10.46
N GLY A 16 3.58 12.86 -10.72
CA GLY A 16 3.99 13.90 -9.78
C GLY A 16 2.95 15.00 -9.59
N LYS A 17 1.91 15.10 -10.42
CA LYS A 17 0.89 16.17 -10.37
C LYS A 17 -0.26 15.85 -9.42
N LEU A 18 -0.26 14.66 -8.82
CA LEU A 18 -1.28 14.24 -7.88
C LEU A 18 -1.35 15.19 -6.69
N SER A 19 -2.55 15.70 -6.44
CA SER A 19 -2.87 16.38 -5.19
C SER A 19 -2.88 15.41 -4.02
N GLN A 20 -2.71 15.93 -2.80
CA GLN A 20 -2.82 15.10 -1.58
C GLN A 20 -4.21 14.45 -1.44
N ARG A 21 -5.26 15.07 -1.97
CA ARG A 21 -6.62 14.51 -2.00
C ARG A 21 -6.76 13.36 -2.99
N GLU A 22 -6.09 13.42 -4.14
CA GLU A 22 -6.04 12.29 -5.08
C GLU A 22 -5.23 11.13 -4.52
N LEU A 23 -4.08 11.41 -3.90
CA LEU A 23 -3.29 10.41 -3.18
C LEU A 23 -4.11 9.73 -2.07
N SER A 24 -4.90 10.49 -1.31
CA SER A 24 -5.77 9.96 -0.26
C SER A 24 -6.80 8.98 -0.83
N ARG A 25 -7.46 9.35 -1.93
CA ARG A 25 -8.43 8.49 -2.62
C ARG A 25 -7.78 7.22 -3.19
N ARG A 26 -6.62 7.34 -3.86
CA ARG A 26 -5.90 6.19 -4.44
C ARG A 26 -5.36 5.22 -3.39
N MET A 27 -4.90 5.73 -2.27
CA MET A 27 -4.31 4.92 -1.21
C MET A 27 -5.32 4.41 -0.18
N GLY A 28 -6.58 4.86 -0.22
CA GLY A 28 -7.60 4.48 0.75
C GLY A 28 -7.28 4.95 2.18
N VAL A 29 -6.60 6.08 2.34
CA VAL A 29 -6.21 6.63 3.65
C VAL A 29 -6.69 8.07 3.82
N SER A 30 -6.79 8.54 5.07
CA SER A 30 -7.20 9.92 5.35
C SER A 30 -6.26 10.97 4.74
N LEU A 31 -6.81 12.14 4.42
CA LEU A 31 -6.02 13.27 3.91
C LEU A 31 -4.90 13.69 4.90
N GLY A 32 -5.19 13.67 6.20
CA GLY A 32 -4.21 13.97 7.25
C GLY A 32 -3.03 12.99 7.24
N ARG A 33 -3.30 11.70 7.01
CA ARG A 33 -2.24 10.69 6.88
C ARG A 33 -1.38 10.93 5.64
N VAL A 34 -1.99 11.25 4.50
CA VAL A 34 -1.24 11.63 3.29
C VAL A 34 -0.37 12.84 3.53
N ASN A 35 -0.91 13.89 4.16
CA ASN A 35 -0.16 15.11 4.45
C ASN A 35 1.07 14.80 5.33
N SER A 36 0.88 14.01 6.40
CA SER A 36 1.98 13.56 7.27
C SER A 36 3.07 12.80 6.49
N VAL A 37 2.67 11.86 5.63
CA VAL A 37 3.59 11.08 4.80
C VAL A 37 4.35 11.97 3.82
N VAL A 38 3.65 12.82 3.05
CA VAL A 38 4.26 13.75 2.09
C VAL A 38 5.24 14.69 2.79
N SER A 39 4.86 15.27 3.93
CA SER A 39 5.73 16.13 4.73
C SER A 39 6.97 15.39 5.20
N SER A 40 6.84 14.14 5.64
CA SER A 40 7.98 13.29 6.02
C SER A 40 8.91 13.01 4.85
N LEU A 41 8.37 12.70 3.67
CA LEU A 41 9.16 12.45 2.46
C LEU A 41 9.91 13.71 1.99
N VAL A 42 9.30 14.88 2.11
CA VAL A 42 9.95 16.18 1.83
C VAL A 42 11.08 16.43 2.83
N ARG A 43 10.83 16.30 4.15
CA ARG A 43 11.85 16.49 5.19
C ARG A 43 13.05 15.56 5.04
N LYS A 44 12.82 14.30 4.64
CA LYS A 44 13.89 13.32 4.37
C LYS A 44 14.69 13.62 3.09
N GLY A 45 14.19 14.53 2.25
CA GLY A 45 14.76 14.89 0.96
C GLY A 45 14.49 13.87 -0.13
N TYR A 46 13.48 13.02 0.01
CA TYR A 46 13.13 12.00 -1.00
C TYR A 46 12.28 12.57 -2.13
N ILE A 47 11.49 13.60 -1.85
CA ILE A 47 10.72 14.34 -2.85
C ILE A 47 10.93 15.85 -2.68
N LYS A 48 10.83 16.58 -3.79
CA LYS A 48 10.73 18.04 -3.80
C LYS A 48 9.31 18.43 -4.22
N ALA A 49 8.68 19.30 -3.43
CA ALA A 49 7.41 19.92 -3.79
C ALA A 49 7.67 21.22 -4.56
N ARG A 50 7.11 21.35 -5.75
CA ARG A 50 7.12 22.57 -6.56
C ARG A 50 5.70 23.08 -6.70
N ARG A 51 5.51 24.39 -6.50
CA ARG A 51 4.28 25.08 -6.84
C ARG A 51 4.42 25.64 -8.26
N PHE A 52 3.42 25.41 -9.09
CA PHE A 52 3.31 26.01 -10.41
C PHE A 52 1.88 26.50 -10.64
N LYS A 53 1.71 27.50 -11.51
CA LYS A 53 0.39 27.92 -11.97
C LYS A 53 0.06 27.10 -13.22
N ASN A 54 -1.12 26.49 -13.25
CA ASN A 54 -1.60 25.84 -14.48
C ASN A 54 -2.18 26.88 -15.46
N SER A 55 -2.56 26.45 -16.66
CA SER A 55 -3.14 27.30 -17.72
C SER A 55 -4.43 28.03 -17.32
N LYS A 56 -5.05 27.65 -16.18
CA LYS A 56 -6.23 28.31 -15.59
C LYS A 56 -5.87 29.19 -14.40
N ASN A 57 -4.60 29.59 -14.25
CA ASN A 57 -4.07 30.36 -13.12
C ASN A 57 -4.27 29.73 -11.74
N LYS A 58 -4.60 28.44 -11.65
CA LYS A 58 -4.74 27.74 -10.36
C LYS A 58 -3.38 27.23 -9.89
N ILE A 59 -3.12 27.37 -8.59
CA ILE A 59 -1.93 26.80 -7.95
C ILE A 59 -2.05 25.27 -7.99
N ALA A 60 -1.10 24.63 -8.66
CA ALA A 60 -0.94 23.20 -8.70
C ALA A 60 0.36 22.81 -8.00
N HIS A 61 0.33 21.67 -7.30
CA HIS A 61 1.50 21.09 -6.66
C HIS A 61 2.06 19.99 -7.56
N MET A 62 3.37 20.01 -7.77
CA MET A 62 4.10 18.93 -8.41
C MET A 62 5.14 18.38 -7.45
N TYR A 63 5.10 17.08 -7.19
CA TYR A 63 6.10 16.36 -6.44
C TYR A 63 7.04 15.66 -7.41
N VAL A 64 8.34 15.82 -7.19
CA VAL A 64 9.38 15.19 -8.01
C VAL A 64 10.30 14.41 -7.10
N LEU A 65 10.55 13.13 -7.43
CA LEU A 65 11.52 12.31 -6.71
C LEU A 65 12.92 12.88 -6.89
N THR A 66 13.71 12.89 -5.81
CA THR A 66 15.12 13.23 -5.88
C THR A 66 15.95 11.98 -6.20
N PRO A 67 17.22 12.12 -6.64
CA PRO A 67 18.13 10.97 -6.74
C PRO A 67 18.25 10.16 -5.44
N LYS A 68 18.23 10.85 -4.29
CA LYS A 68 18.17 10.22 -2.96
C LYS A 68 16.87 9.44 -2.75
N GLY A 69 15.74 9.97 -3.20
CA GLY A 69 14.44 9.30 -3.14
C GLY A 69 14.39 8.03 -4.01
N MET A 70 14.93 8.10 -5.24
CA MET A 70 14.98 6.97 -6.16
C MET A 70 15.86 5.83 -5.61
N SER A 71 17.09 6.13 -5.20
CA SER A 71 18.00 5.14 -4.60
C SER A 71 17.40 4.48 -3.35
N THR A 72 16.88 5.30 -2.43
CA THR A 72 16.23 4.80 -1.20
C THR A 72 15.06 3.87 -1.52
N LYS A 73 14.23 4.24 -2.49
CA LYS A 73 13.08 3.44 -2.90
C LYS A 73 13.51 2.06 -3.41
N VAL A 74 14.56 1.98 -4.23
CA VAL A 74 15.09 0.70 -4.73
C VAL A 74 15.56 -0.18 -3.57
N THR A 75 16.40 0.34 -2.68
CA THR A 75 16.90 -0.40 -1.50
C THR A 75 15.76 -0.91 -0.63
N HIS A 76 14.72 -0.10 -0.41
CA HIS A 76 13.58 -0.48 0.42
C HIS A 76 12.56 -1.36 -0.32
N ALA A 77 12.53 -1.36 -1.65
CA ALA A 77 11.64 -2.22 -2.42
C ALA A 77 11.96 -3.70 -2.17
N TYR A 78 13.24 -4.05 -2.04
CA TYR A 78 13.67 -5.40 -1.72
C TYR A 78 13.15 -5.87 -0.35
N GLY A 79 13.37 -5.08 0.71
CA GLY A 79 12.85 -5.42 2.04
C GLY A 79 11.33 -5.42 2.11
N PHE A 80 10.66 -4.57 1.32
CA PHE A 80 9.19 -4.61 1.20
C PHE A 80 8.70 -5.89 0.51
N LEU A 81 9.39 -6.34 -0.54
CA LEU A 81 9.09 -7.59 -1.23
C LEU A 81 9.21 -8.79 -0.27
N GLN A 82 10.30 -8.89 0.49
CA GLN A 82 10.49 -9.98 1.47
C GLN A 82 9.32 -10.05 2.46
N LYS A 83 8.92 -8.91 3.05
CA LYS A 83 7.77 -8.86 3.96
C LYS A 83 6.47 -9.33 3.31
N LYS A 84 6.26 -9.03 2.03
CA LYS A 84 5.06 -9.47 1.30
C LYS A 84 5.07 -10.96 0.99
N LEU A 85 6.24 -11.54 0.76
CA LEU A 85 6.39 -12.99 0.63
C LEU A 85 6.09 -13.69 1.96
N ASP A 86 6.63 -13.17 3.07
CA ASP A 86 6.36 -13.72 4.40
C ASP A 86 4.86 -13.64 4.77
N GLU A 87 4.22 -12.50 4.48
CA GLU A 87 2.78 -12.31 4.68
C GLU A 87 1.96 -13.28 3.81
N PHE A 88 2.35 -13.46 2.56
CA PHE A 88 1.70 -14.40 1.64
C PHE A 88 1.78 -15.84 2.14
N GLU A 89 2.95 -16.31 2.58
CA GLU A 89 3.09 -17.69 3.08
C GLU A 89 2.29 -17.90 4.37
N ARG A 90 2.24 -16.92 5.27
CA ARG A 90 1.37 -16.99 6.46
C ARG A 90 -0.11 -17.11 6.09
N LEU A 91 -0.58 -16.25 5.19
CA LEU A 91 -1.97 -16.30 4.72
C LEU A 91 -2.29 -17.63 4.03
N LYS A 92 -1.36 -18.17 3.26
CA LYS A 92 -1.52 -19.47 2.61
C LYS A 92 -1.67 -20.60 3.62
N GLN A 93 -0.86 -20.62 4.67
CA GLN A 93 -0.96 -21.58 5.77
C GLN A 93 -2.30 -21.44 6.52
N GLU A 94 -2.70 -20.21 6.82
CA GLU A 94 -3.99 -19.93 7.49
C GLU A 94 -5.17 -20.43 6.65
N ILE A 95 -5.16 -20.16 5.34
CA ILE A 95 -6.18 -20.67 4.40
C ILE A 95 -6.22 -22.20 4.39
N GLU A 96 -5.07 -22.87 4.45
CA GLU A 96 -5.01 -24.34 4.49
C GLU A 96 -5.63 -24.90 5.77
N VAL A 97 -5.35 -24.30 6.92
CA VAL A 97 -5.96 -24.67 8.21
C VAL A 97 -7.47 -24.49 8.13
N LEU A 98 -7.94 -23.31 7.71
CA LEU A 98 -9.37 -23.00 7.60
C LEU A 98 -10.10 -23.96 6.64
N ARG A 99 -9.46 -24.35 5.53
CA ARG A 99 -10.04 -25.35 4.60
C ARG A 99 -10.25 -26.70 5.28
N ARG A 100 -9.25 -27.19 6.02
CA ARG A 100 -9.36 -28.47 6.75
C ARG A 100 -10.47 -28.41 7.80
N GLU A 101 -10.58 -27.30 8.54
CA GLU A 101 -11.67 -27.11 9.51
C GLU A 101 -13.04 -27.18 8.83
N THR A 102 -13.23 -26.48 7.71
CA THR A 102 -14.50 -26.51 6.97
C THR A 102 -14.81 -27.85 6.32
N ASP A 103 -13.80 -28.63 5.91
CA ASP A 103 -13.98 -29.96 5.34
C ASP A 103 -14.35 -30.98 6.42
N VAL A 104 -13.78 -30.88 7.62
CA VAL A 104 -14.14 -31.72 8.77
C VAL A 104 -15.58 -31.46 9.22
N GLU A 105 -16.02 -30.19 9.25
CA GLU A 105 -17.41 -29.84 9.58
C GLU A 105 -18.41 -30.40 8.56
N LYS A 106 -18.09 -30.36 7.26
CA LYS A 106 -18.92 -30.96 6.21
C LYS A 106 -19.04 -32.47 6.38
N GLN A 107 -17.93 -33.17 6.63
CA GLN A 107 -17.93 -34.62 6.83
C GLN A 107 -18.66 -35.03 8.12
N ALA A 108 -18.60 -34.21 9.18
CA ALA A 108 -19.35 -34.44 10.42
C ALA A 108 -20.87 -34.22 10.21
N GLY A 109 -21.26 -33.19 9.46
CA GLY A 109 -22.65 -32.93 9.08
C GLY A 109 -23.28 -34.04 8.24
N GLU A 110 -22.52 -34.60 7.30
CA GLU A 110 -22.97 -35.73 6.45
C GLU A 110 -23.15 -37.03 7.25
N ARG A 111 -22.27 -37.33 8.21
CA ARG A 111 -22.38 -38.51 9.07
C ARG A 111 -23.56 -38.46 10.05
N ILE A 112 -23.92 -37.27 10.53
CA ILE A 112 -25.08 -37.08 11.42
C ILE A 112 -26.40 -37.22 10.63
N GLY A 113 -26.40 -36.90 9.33
CA GLY A 113 -27.56 -37.06 8.45
C GLY A 113 -27.91 -38.51 8.07
N MET A 114 -26.96 -39.44 8.12
CA MET A 114 -27.16 -40.86 7.74
C MET A 114 -27.63 -41.77 8.89
N GLY A 115 -27.87 -41.24 10.09
CA GLY A 115 -28.26 -42.01 11.28
C GLY A 115 -29.76 -41.96 11.64
N LYS A 116 -30.62 -41.50 10.73
CA LYS A 116 -32.08 -41.46 10.93
C LYS A 116 -32.78 -42.34 9.90
N GLU A 117 -32.71 -43.66 10.11
CA GLU A 117 -33.67 -44.64 9.59
C GLU A 117 -34.13 -45.55 10.72
#